data_AF-A0A8J7GP57-F1
#
_entry.id   AF-A0A8J7GP57-F1
#
_cell.length_a   1.000
_cell.length_b   1.000
_cell.length_c   1.000
_cell.angle_alpha   90.00
_cell.angle_beta   90.00
_cell.angle_gamma   90.00
#
_symmetry.space_group_name_H-M   'P 1'
#
loop_
_entity.id
_entity.type
_entity.pdbx_description
1 polymer ?
#
loop_
_entity_poly.entity_id
_entity_poly.type
_entity_poly.pdbx_seq_one_letter_code
_entity_poly.pdbx_strand_id
1 'polypeptide(L)' 'MTSPEPAPSGPTRVELLAALRAGRFAGRRGLGLNKCPYNPAGDGRDRIVARRWVGAYLAEHPHDPGVVDYDA' A
#
# COMPACT_ATOMS: atom_id res chain seq x y z
N MET A 1 -31.80 -16.98 -18.88
CA MET A 1 -30.33 -17.10 -18.81
C MET A 1 -29.82 -15.82 -18.18
N THR A 2 -29.49 -15.84 -16.89
CA THR A 2 -28.99 -14.68 -16.15
C THR A 2 -27.51 -14.51 -16.51
N SER A 3 -27.14 -13.39 -17.13
CA SER A 3 -25.73 -13.06 -17.38
C SER A 3 -24.96 -13.10 -16.05
N PRO A 4 -23.74 -13.67 -16.01
CA PRO A 4 -22.90 -13.56 -14.83
C PRO A 4 -22.62 -12.08 -14.57
N GLU A 5 -23.02 -11.61 -13.40
CA GLU A 5 -22.69 -10.27 -12.91
C GLU A 5 -21.15 -10.11 -13.00
N PRO A 6 -20.62 -9.04 -13.62
CA PRO A 6 -19.19 -8.89 -13.77
C PRO A 6 -18.55 -8.86 -12.38
N ALA A 7 -17.66 -9.82 -12.11
CA ALA A 7 -16.92 -9.85 -10.86
C ALA A 7 -16.22 -8.49 -10.67
N PRO A 8 -16.32 -7.87 -9.48
CA PRO A 8 -15.74 -6.56 -9.25
C PRO A 8 -14.25 -6.62 -9.56
N SER A 9 -13.81 -5.90 -10.59
CA SER A 9 -12.44 -5.94 -11.12
C SER A 9 -11.43 -5.16 -10.27
N GLY A 10 -11.81 -4.78 -9.04
CA GLY A 10 -11.06 -3.92 -8.14
C GLY A 10 -10.85 -4.56 -6.76
N PRO A 11 -9.99 -3.94 -5.92
CA PRO A 11 -9.73 -4.46 -4.59
C PRO A 11 -10.97 -4.43 -3.72
N THR A 12 -11.10 -5.45 -2.88
CA THR A 12 -12.19 -5.51 -1.91
C THR A 12 -11.95 -4.50 -0.79
N ARG A 13 -13.03 -4.09 -0.11
CA ARG A 13 -12.92 -3.24 1.09
C ARG A 13 -12.03 -3.87 2.17
N VAL A 14 -12.06 -5.19 2.29
CA VAL A 14 -11.25 -5.95 3.25
C VAL A 14 -9.76 -5.83 2.91
N GLU A 15 -9.39 -5.94 1.65
CA GLU A 15 -8.00 -5.76 1.19
C GLU A 15 -7.48 -4.36 1.46
N LEU A 16 -8.30 -3.33 1.18
CA LEU A 16 -7.92 -1.95 1.44
C LEU A 16 -7.71 -1.67 2.93
N LEU A 17 -8.56 -2.25 3.80
CA LEU A 17 -8.41 -2.13 5.25
C LEU A 17 -7.21 -2.91 5.78
N ALA A 18 -6.95 -4.11 5.25
CA ALA A 18 -5.78 -4.90 5.59
C ALA A 18 -4.48 -4.16 5.20
N ALA A 19 -4.42 -3.62 3.98
CA ALA A 19 -3.29 -2.84 3.50
C ALA A 19 -3.06 -1.59 4.34
N LEU A 20 -4.11 -0.86 4.69
CA LEU A 20 -4.02 0.31 5.57
C LEU A 20 -3.43 -0.06 6.94
N ARG A 21 -3.96 -1.11 7.59
CA ARG A 21 -3.50 -1.52 8.93
C ARG A 21 -2.06 -2.02 8.90
N ALA A 22 -1.71 -2.83 7.91
CA ALA A 22 -0.37 -3.36 7.75
C ALA A 22 0.65 -2.25 7.44
N GLY A 23 0.30 -1.28 6.59
CA GLY A 23 1.16 -0.14 6.27
C GLY A 23 1.42 0.71 7.51
N ARG A 24 0.38 1.03 8.29
CA ARG A 24 0.57 1.78 9.55
C ARG A 24 1.44 1.05 10.55
N PHE A 25 1.23 -0.25 10.70
CA PHE A 25 2.05 -1.08 11.59
C PHE A 25 3.52 -1.05 11.16
N ALA A 26 3.80 -1.21 9.87
CA ALA A 26 5.15 -1.16 9.34
C ALA A 26 5.82 0.20 9.56
N GLY A 27 5.09 1.31 9.33
CA GLY A 27 5.59 2.67 9.54
C GLY A 27 5.97 2.92 10.99
N ARG A 28 5.06 2.60 11.94
CA ARG A 28 5.33 2.71 13.38
C ARG A 28 6.47 1.84 13.90
N ARG A 29 6.75 0.73 13.21
CA ARG A 29 7.83 -0.19 13.57
C ARG A 29 9.14 0.11 12.86
N GLY A 30 9.18 1.11 11.97
CA GLY A 30 10.37 1.41 11.18
C GLY A 30 10.78 0.26 10.25
N LEU A 31 9.83 -0.55 9.77
CA LEU A 31 10.13 -1.58 8.78
C LEU A 31 10.46 -0.94 7.43
N GLY A 32 11.27 -1.57 6.60
CA GLY A 32 11.54 -1.07 5.25
C GLY A 32 10.33 -1.19 4.32
N LEU A 33 10.24 -0.30 3.32
CA LEU A 33 9.22 -0.37 2.25
C LEU A 33 9.26 -1.71 1.47
N ASN A 34 10.41 -2.38 1.43
CA ASN A 34 10.57 -3.71 0.84
C ASN A 34 9.78 -4.82 1.57
N LYS A 35 9.14 -4.50 2.70
CA LYS A 35 8.21 -5.41 3.40
C LYS A 35 6.76 -5.26 2.97
N CYS A 36 6.46 -4.40 1.99
CA CYS A 36 5.14 -4.36 1.36
C CYS A 36 4.83 -5.73 0.71
N PRO A 37 3.74 -6.41 1.10
CA PRO A 37 3.42 -7.74 0.56
C PRO A 37 2.73 -7.68 -0.83
N TYR A 38 2.36 -6.48 -1.29
CA TYR A 38 1.61 -6.28 -2.52
C TYR A 38 2.55 -5.90 -3.66
N ASN A 39 2.34 -6.47 -4.85
CA ASN A 39 3.18 -6.22 -6.01
C ASN A 39 2.84 -4.86 -6.67
N PRO A 40 3.71 -3.84 -6.60
CA PRO A 40 3.43 -2.55 -7.24
C PRO A 40 3.49 -2.62 -8.78
N ALA A 41 4.09 -3.64 -9.36
CA ALA A 41 4.11 -3.91 -10.80
C ALA A 41 3.01 -4.90 -11.24
N GLY A 42 2.15 -5.34 -10.31
CA GLY A 42 1.06 -6.28 -10.56
C GLY A 42 -0.08 -5.68 -11.37
N ASP A 43 -1.25 -6.32 -11.28
CA ASP A 43 -2.47 -5.87 -11.94
C ASP A 43 -3.02 -4.56 -11.34
N GLY A 44 -4.11 -4.04 -11.90
CA GLY A 44 -4.73 -2.79 -11.43
C GLY A 44 -5.13 -2.83 -9.96
N ARG A 45 -5.59 -3.99 -9.47
CA ARG A 45 -5.96 -4.20 -8.08
C ARG A 45 -4.73 -4.14 -7.18
N ASP A 46 -3.69 -4.91 -7.49
CA ASP A 46 -2.46 -4.97 -6.69
C ASP A 46 -1.81 -3.60 -6.57
N ARG A 47 -1.79 -2.81 -7.65
CA ARG A 47 -1.31 -1.43 -7.65
C ARG A 47 -2.08 -0.55 -6.66
N ILE A 48 -3.39 -0.66 -6.61
CA ILE A 48 -4.22 0.13 -5.68
C ILE A 48 -3.95 -0.28 -4.24
N VAL A 49 -3.88 -1.59 -3.96
CA VAL A 49 -3.61 -2.11 -2.61
C VAL A 49 -2.20 -1.74 -2.14
N ALA A 50 -1.19 -1.84 -3.02
CA ALA A 50 0.18 -1.43 -2.75
C ALA A 50 0.27 0.08 -2.43
N ARG A 51 -0.38 0.94 -3.22
CA ARG A 51 -0.45 2.39 -2.96
C ARG A 51 -1.10 2.69 -1.61
N ARG A 52 -2.17 1.96 -1.26
CA ARG A 52 -2.86 2.13 0.03
C ARG A 52 -1.95 1.77 1.20
N TRP A 53 -1.17 0.69 1.08
CA TRP A 53 -0.19 0.29 2.08
C TRP A 53 0.93 1.33 2.22
N VAL A 54 1.54 1.77 1.11
CA VAL A 54 2.65 2.73 1.12
C VAL A 54 2.23 4.07 1.70
N GLY A 55 1.06 4.60 1.31
CA GLY A 55 0.57 5.86 1.88
C GLY A 55 0.34 5.77 3.40
N ALA A 56 -0.14 4.63 3.88
CA ALA A 56 -0.33 4.38 5.30
C ALA A 56 0.98 4.22 6.07
N TYR A 57 1.99 3.63 5.43
CA TYR A 57 3.34 3.53 5.94
C TYR A 57 3.99 4.92 6.11
N LEU A 58 4.00 5.72 5.05
CA LEU A 58 4.63 7.04 5.05
C LEU A 58 3.98 7.99 6.05
N ALA A 59 2.67 7.90 6.26
CA ALA A 59 1.97 8.71 7.24
C ALA A 59 2.35 8.42 8.70
N GLU A 60 2.84 7.22 9.01
CA GLU A 60 3.21 6.81 10.37
C GLU A 60 4.73 6.73 10.56
N HIS A 61 5.49 6.67 9.47
CA HIS A 61 6.94 6.74 9.54
C HIS A 61 7.31 8.17 9.95
N PRO A 62 8.08 8.37 11.03
CA PRO A 62 8.58 9.70 11.34
C PRO A 62 9.41 10.16 10.13
N HIS A 63 8.92 11.21 9.46
CA HIS A 63 9.74 11.95 8.52
C HIS A 63 10.84 12.58 9.37
N ASP A 64 12.08 12.17 9.18
CA ASP A 64 13.21 12.95 9.65
C ASP A 64 13.29 14.16 8.71
N PRO A 65 12.83 15.36 9.13
CA PRO A 65 12.83 16.52 8.26
C PRO A 65 14.25 17.08 8.31
N GLY A 66 15.18 16.43 7.61
CA GLY A 66 16.60 16.67 7.85
C GLY A 66 17.56 16.52 6.69
N VAL A 67 17.41 15.53 5.80
CA VAL A 67 18.39 15.34 4.72
C VAL A 67 17.72 14.76 3.48
N VAL A 68 17.45 15.60 2.50
CA VAL A 68 17.46 15.17 1.10
C VAL A 68 18.64 15.89 0.48
N ASP A 69 19.81 15.25 0.56
CA ASP A 69 21.01 15.73 -0.12
C ASP A 69 20.88 15.31 -1.59
N TYR A 70 20.67 16.29 -2.47
CA TYR A 70 20.51 16.09 -3.91
C TYR A 70 21.83 16.31 -4.69
N ASP A 71 22.95 16.55 -4.00
CA ASP A 71 24.23 16.92 -4.62
C ASP A 71 25.33 15.85 -4.42
N ALA A 72 25.13 14.65 -4.96
CA ALA A 72 26.19 13.63 -5.11
C ALA A 72 26.31 13.14 -6.56
#